data_AF-A0A0N0NL47-F1
#
_entry.id   AF-A0A0N0NL47-F1
#
_cell.length_a   1.000
_cell.length_b   1.000
_cell.length_c   1.000
_cell.angle_alpha   90.00
_cell.angle_beta   90.00
_cell.angle_gamma   90.00
#
_symmetry.space_group_name_H-M   'P 1'
#
loop_
_entity.id
_entity.type
_entity.pdbx_description
1 polymer ?
#
loop_
_entity_poly.entity_id
_entity_poly.type
_entity_poly.pdbx_seq_one_letter_code
_entity_poly.pdbx_strand_id
1 'polypeptide(L)'
;MEAELAQLKEQVKALTARVNKVQDEAEVRKTHFKYGYYLDKCLYEQVVDMFSDHPDAYVEFLGSRYRGKEGIRRLYIGRFARTFVNGRNGPVHGFLLDHPMLQDIIDVNEDGTHAWGRLRALMSAGTHDSIRETHPRGHAQWWEGGLYENEYIKEGGAWKLFKYRYFPFWHGEFEKGWSHTKQNYIPWPKVTYPEDPYGPDELLEQKMLWPDTRVVPFHYPHPVTGKHVAEDDLRAPHYGKDVSTSDPPLSLAPPKDQQERSQSDGGAATSTSTLQNGTNGDTKELRQEVEHIEIAA
;
A
#
# COMPACT_ATOMS: atom_id res chain seq x y z
N MET A 1 -3.96 -11.62 52.49
CA MET A 1 -2.79 -10.83 52.05
C MET A 1 -2.09 -11.47 50.85
N GLU A 2 -1.62 -12.72 50.90
CA GLU A 2 -0.93 -13.35 49.74
C GLU A 2 -1.83 -13.56 48.51
N ALA A 3 -3.07 -14.06 48.71
CA ALA A 3 -4.03 -14.25 47.62
C ALA A 3 -4.43 -12.92 46.96
N GLU A 4 -4.61 -11.87 47.75
CA GLU A 4 -4.91 -10.51 47.30
C GLU A 4 -3.75 -9.90 46.52
N LEU A 5 -2.51 -10.08 46.99
CA LEU A 5 -1.30 -9.68 46.27
C LEU A 5 -1.16 -10.43 44.94
N ALA A 6 -1.44 -11.73 44.90
CA ALA A 6 -1.41 -12.52 43.67
C ALA A 6 -2.47 -12.02 42.66
N GLN A 7 -3.69 -11.77 43.13
CA GLN A 7 -4.76 -11.20 42.31
C GLN A 7 -4.40 -9.82 41.75
N LEU A 8 -3.81 -8.94 42.58
CA LEU A 8 -3.34 -7.62 42.14
C LEU A 8 -2.24 -7.72 41.08
N LYS A 9 -1.28 -8.65 41.23
CA LYS A 9 -0.24 -8.87 40.22
C LYS A 9 -0.82 -9.30 38.89
N GLU A 10 -1.80 -10.19 38.90
CA GLU A 10 -2.47 -10.63 37.66
C GLU A 10 -3.26 -9.49 37.01
N GLN A 11 -3.96 -8.67 37.82
CA GLN A 11 -4.65 -7.49 37.32
C GLN A 11 -3.68 -6.47 36.71
N VAL A 12 -2.54 -6.20 37.37
CA VAL A 12 -1.52 -5.29 36.84
C VAL A 12 -0.96 -5.82 35.51
N LYS A 13 -0.67 -7.12 35.42
CA LYS A 13 -0.21 -7.75 34.17
C LYS A 13 -1.23 -7.59 33.05
N ALA A 14 -2.50 -7.92 33.31
CA ALA A 14 -3.58 -7.80 32.33
C ALA A 14 -3.81 -6.34 31.88
N LEU A 15 -3.79 -5.39 32.82
CA LEU A 15 -3.93 -3.97 32.50
C LEU A 15 -2.73 -3.42 31.72
N THR A 16 -1.52 -3.83 32.08
CA THR A 16 -0.28 -3.44 31.37
C THR A 16 -0.34 -3.92 29.93
N ALA A 17 -0.74 -5.17 29.69
CA ALA A 17 -0.89 -5.70 28.33
C ALA A 17 -1.93 -4.91 27.51
N ARG A 18 -3.07 -4.55 28.12
CA ARG A 18 -4.10 -3.74 27.46
C ARG A 18 -3.63 -2.32 27.13
N VAL A 19 -2.91 -1.68 28.06
CA VAL A 19 -2.34 -0.35 27.85
C VAL A 19 -1.29 -0.37 26.75
N ASN A 20 -0.39 -1.36 26.76
CA ASN A 20 0.64 -1.52 25.74
C ASN A 20 0.01 -1.67 24.35
N LYS A 21 -1.04 -2.51 24.22
CA LYS A 21 -1.74 -2.68 22.94
C LYS A 21 -2.32 -1.37 22.40
N VAL A 22 -3.08 -0.63 23.22
CA VAL A 22 -3.68 0.66 22.80
C VAL A 22 -2.60 1.71 22.48
N GLN A 23 -1.51 1.73 23.25
CA GLN A 23 -0.38 2.60 22.98
C GLN A 23 0.28 2.25 21.64
N ASP A 24 0.48 0.97 21.35
CA ASP A 24 1.06 0.51 20.09
C ASP A 24 0.17 0.83 18.89
N GLU A 25 -1.14 0.63 18.99
CA GLU A 25 -2.11 1.03 17.95
C GLU A 25 -2.01 2.54 17.67
N ALA A 26 -1.89 3.36 18.73
CA ALA A 26 -1.72 4.81 18.59
C ALA A 26 -0.36 5.20 17.99
N GLU A 27 0.73 4.49 18.33
CA GLU A 27 2.04 4.74 17.73
C GLU A 27 2.10 4.32 16.27
N VAL A 28 1.50 3.19 15.88
CA VAL A 28 1.42 2.76 14.47
C VAL A 28 0.63 3.78 13.64
N ARG A 29 -0.53 4.26 14.14
CA ARG A 29 -1.28 5.36 13.52
C ARG A 29 -0.41 6.60 13.31
N LYS A 30 0.30 7.03 14.36
CA LYS A 30 1.21 8.17 14.31
C LYS A 30 2.36 7.94 13.31
N THR A 31 2.93 6.74 13.25
CA THR A 31 3.95 6.38 12.27
C THR A 31 3.41 6.56 10.85
N HIS A 32 2.21 6.07 10.55
CA HIS A 32 1.66 6.24 9.21
C HIS A 32 1.36 7.72 8.88
N PHE A 33 0.85 8.50 9.82
CA PHE A 33 0.64 9.94 9.62
C PHE A 33 1.95 10.71 9.41
N LYS A 34 3.00 10.40 10.17
CA LYS A 34 4.35 10.97 9.96
C LYS A 34 4.88 10.67 8.56
N TYR A 35 4.64 9.46 8.05
CA TYR A 35 4.98 9.10 6.67
C TYR A 35 4.32 10.06 5.67
N GLY A 36 3.03 10.35 5.80
CA GLY A 36 2.32 11.28 4.92
C GLY A 36 2.89 12.70 4.98
N TYR A 37 3.15 13.23 6.18
CA TYR A 37 3.74 14.56 6.33
C TYR A 37 5.10 14.68 5.63
N TYR A 38 5.92 13.63 5.63
CA TYR A 38 7.17 13.63 4.87
C TYR A 38 6.94 13.47 3.36
N LEU A 39 6.03 12.58 2.97
CA LEU A 39 5.67 12.33 1.57
C LEU A 39 5.18 13.61 0.87
N ASP A 40 4.26 14.34 1.52
CA ASP A 40 3.65 15.58 1.01
C ASP A 40 4.65 16.71 0.80
N LYS A 41 5.82 16.62 1.45
CA LYS A 41 6.91 17.56 1.29
C LYS A 41 8.06 16.99 0.47
N CYS A 42 7.86 15.87 -0.21
CA CYS A 42 8.89 15.21 -1.02
C CYS A 42 10.18 14.94 -0.22
N LEU A 43 10.05 14.71 1.09
CA LEU A 43 11.14 14.37 2.01
C LEU A 43 11.42 12.87 1.93
N TYR A 44 11.78 12.40 0.74
CA TYR A 44 11.92 10.99 0.39
C TYR A 44 13.00 10.24 1.17
N GLU A 45 14.09 10.90 1.58
CA GLU A 45 15.09 10.27 2.46
C GLU A 45 14.46 9.93 3.81
N GLN A 46 13.67 10.86 4.39
CA GLN A 46 12.95 10.62 5.65
C GLN A 46 11.90 9.51 5.50
N VAL A 47 11.21 9.47 4.36
CA VAL A 47 10.26 8.39 4.04
C VAL A 47 10.96 7.03 4.03
N VAL A 48 12.10 6.90 3.34
CA VAL A 48 12.86 5.65 3.25
C VAL A 48 13.33 5.17 4.63
N ASP A 49 13.78 6.07 5.49
CA ASP A 49 14.26 5.75 6.84
C ASP A 49 13.15 5.20 7.76
N MET A 50 11.88 5.44 7.45
CA MET A 50 10.74 4.89 8.19
C MET A 50 10.44 3.43 7.89
N PHE A 51 10.97 2.90 6.78
CA PHE A 51 10.80 1.50 6.44
C PHE A 51 11.69 0.60 7.31
N SER A 52 11.21 -0.61 7.52
CA SER A 52 11.95 -1.71 8.12
C SER A 52 13.22 -2.04 7.34
N ASP A 53 14.26 -2.51 8.03
CA ASP A 53 15.47 -3.05 7.42
C ASP A 53 15.37 -4.57 7.18
N HIS A 54 14.31 -5.21 7.70
CA HIS A 54 14.00 -6.61 7.44
C HIS A 54 14.03 -6.96 5.94
N PRO A 55 14.65 -8.09 5.53
CA PRO A 55 14.80 -8.48 4.13
C PRO A 55 13.46 -8.67 3.39
N ASP A 56 12.41 -8.99 4.13
CA ASP A 56 11.06 -9.16 3.57
C ASP A 56 10.26 -7.87 3.43
N ALA A 57 10.81 -6.72 3.84
CA ALA A 57 10.13 -5.44 3.67
C ALA A 57 9.94 -5.11 2.19
N TYR A 58 8.82 -4.48 1.84
CA TYR A 58 8.59 -4.06 0.46
C TYR A 58 7.54 -2.95 0.36
N VAL A 59 7.50 -2.32 -0.82
CA VAL A 59 6.40 -1.45 -1.27
C VAL A 59 5.75 -2.05 -2.50
N GLU A 60 4.44 -2.24 -2.45
CA GLU A 60 3.58 -2.48 -3.61
C GLU A 60 2.93 -1.16 -4.02
N PHE A 61 3.19 -0.75 -5.25
CA PHE A 61 2.68 0.47 -5.83
C PHE A 61 2.46 0.28 -7.32
N LEU A 62 1.26 0.63 -7.79
CA LEU A 62 0.90 0.64 -9.21
C LEU A 62 1.30 -0.65 -9.94
N GLY A 63 0.77 -1.79 -9.47
CA GLY A 63 0.96 -3.10 -10.12
C GLY A 63 2.41 -3.58 -10.10
N SER A 64 3.22 -3.12 -9.15
CA SER A 64 4.64 -3.42 -9.05
C SER A 64 5.06 -3.60 -7.60
N ARG A 65 6.15 -4.35 -7.36
CA ARG A 65 6.74 -4.55 -6.04
C ARG A 65 8.21 -4.15 -6.01
N TYR A 66 8.56 -3.35 -5.00
CA TYR A 66 9.90 -2.89 -4.69
C TYR A 66 10.36 -3.53 -3.38
N ARG A 67 11.31 -4.45 -3.45
CA ARG A 67 11.76 -5.33 -2.36
C ARG A 67 12.95 -4.76 -1.61
N GLY A 68 12.93 -4.94 -0.30
CA GLY A 68 13.97 -4.52 0.63
C GLY A 68 14.20 -3.01 0.62
N LYS A 69 15.15 -2.57 1.43
CA LYS A 69 15.51 -1.16 1.53
C LYS A 69 15.93 -0.57 0.17
N GLU A 70 16.69 -1.32 -0.62
CA GLU A 70 17.18 -0.85 -1.92
C GLU A 70 16.07 -0.67 -2.96
N GLY A 71 15.12 -1.61 -3.05
CA GLY A 71 13.94 -1.42 -3.92
C GLY A 71 13.14 -0.20 -3.49
N ILE A 72 12.91 -0.04 -2.19
CA ILE A 72 12.19 1.12 -1.63
C ILE A 72 12.92 2.43 -1.98
N ARG A 73 14.26 2.47 -1.90
CA ARG A 73 15.07 3.61 -2.34
C ARG A 73 14.92 3.90 -3.83
N ARG A 74 14.90 2.87 -4.69
CA ARG A 74 14.66 3.05 -6.14
C ARG A 74 13.31 3.72 -6.40
N LEU A 75 12.26 3.35 -5.68
CA LEU A 75 10.95 3.97 -5.82
C LEU A 75 10.96 5.44 -5.35
N TYR A 76 11.28 5.71 -4.09
CA TYR A 76 11.10 7.05 -3.53
C TYR A 76 12.16 8.06 -4.00
N ILE A 77 13.43 7.65 -4.03
CA ILE A 77 14.55 8.55 -4.37
C ILE A 77 14.89 8.44 -5.85
N GLY A 78 14.92 7.23 -6.38
CA GLY A 78 15.22 6.99 -7.79
C GLY A 78 14.15 7.56 -8.72
N ARG A 79 12.88 7.24 -8.45
CA ARG A 79 11.74 7.63 -9.28
C ARG A 79 11.08 8.92 -8.77
N PHE A 80 10.40 8.89 -7.63
CA PHE A 80 9.55 10.01 -7.18
C PHE A 80 10.31 11.33 -7.01
N ALA A 81 11.49 11.33 -6.39
CA ALA A 81 12.27 12.56 -6.25
C ALA A 81 12.61 13.19 -7.61
N ARG A 82 12.99 12.38 -8.61
CA ARG A 82 13.30 12.86 -9.96
C ARG A 82 12.07 13.39 -10.67
N THR A 83 10.97 12.65 -10.61
CA THR A 83 9.69 12.99 -11.25
C THR A 83 9.10 14.29 -10.73
N PHE A 84 9.03 14.45 -9.40
CA PHE A 84 8.21 15.51 -8.80
C PHE A 84 9.01 16.75 -8.40
N VAL A 85 10.30 16.60 -8.11
CA VAL A 85 11.12 17.69 -7.54
C VAL A 85 12.55 17.69 -8.09
N ASN A 86 12.76 17.09 -9.26
CA ASN A 86 14.05 17.06 -9.98
C ASN A 86 15.23 16.59 -9.11
N GLY A 87 15.01 15.53 -8.33
CA GLY A 87 16.02 14.88 -7.48
C GLY A 87 16.27 15.56 -6.14
N ARG A 88 15.54 16.63 -5.81
CA ARG A 88 15.62 17.30 -4.51
C ARG A 88 14.98 16.44 -3.40
N ASN A 89 15.56 16.46 -2.20
CA ASN A 89 14.86 16.02 -0.99
C ASN A 89 14.17 17.23 -0.33
N GLY A 90 12.88 17.38 -0.55
CA GLY A 90 12.09 18.51 -0.08
C GLY A 90 11.22 19.16 -1.16
N PRO A 91 10.35 20.10 -0.78
CA PRO A 91 9.38 20.69 -1.70
C PRO A 91 10.05 21.66 -2.68
N VAL A 92 9.35 21.92 -3.79
CA VAL A 92 9.65 22.99 -4.74
C VAL A 92 8.51 24.00 -4.74
N HIS A 93 8.84 25.27 -5.01
CA HIS A 93 7.83 26.33 -5.07
C HIS A 93 6.77 26.02 -6.14
N GLY A 94 5.50 26.20 -5.82
CA GLY A 94 4.39 26.06 -6.76
C GLY A 94 3.94 24.62 -7.06
N PHE A 95 4.59 23.58 -6.52
CA PHE A 95 4.12 22.20 -6.61
C PHE A 95 3.33 21.83 -5.36
N LEU A 96 2.08 21.39 -5.54
CA LEU A 96 1.21 20.89 -4.51
C LEU A 96 1.24 19.36 -4.53
N LEU A 97 1.43 18.79 -3.35
CA LEU A 97 1.26 17.37 -3.07
C LEU A 97 0.70 17.28 -1.65
N ASP A 98 -0.54 16.80 -1.52
CA ASP A 98 -1.24 16.68 -0.24
C ASP A 98 -1.92 15.32 -0.19
N HIS A 99 -1.60 14.48 0.79
CA HIS A 99 -2.12 13.13 0.96
C HIS A 99 -2.78 12.91 2.34
N PRO A 100 -3.94 13.53 2.61
CA PRO A 100 -4.78 13.16 3.74
C PRO A 100 -5.02 11.65 3.84
N MET A 101 -4.57 11.05 4.94
CA MET A 101 -4.83 9.65 5.31
C MET A 101 -5.89 9.60 6.41
N LEU A 102 -7.01 8.98 6.09
CA LEU A 102 -8.27 9.09 6.83
C LEU A 102 -8.84 7.71 7.16
N GLN A 103 -9.73 7.67 8.15
CA GLN A 103 -10.53 6.48 8.50
C GLN A 103 -9.67 5.23 8.75
N ASP A 104 -8.74 5.32 9.68
CA ASP A 104 -7.83 4.22 9.97
C ASP A 104 -8.47 3.10 10.82
N ILE A 105 -8.03 1.87 10.56
CA ILE A 105 -8.20 0.72 11.45
C ILE A 105 -6.81 0.13 11.66
N ILE A 106 -6.37 0.09 12.92
CA ILE A 106 -5.07 -0.41 13.33
C ILE A 106 -5.27 -1.54 14.32
N ASP A 107 -4.68 -2.70 14.02
CA ASP A 107 -4.64 -3.85 14.91
C ASP A 107 -3.19 -4.23 15.22
N VAL A 108 -2.91 -4.55 16.48
CA VAL A 108 -1.59 -5.02 16.95
C VAL A 108 -1.73 -6.44 17.50
N ASN A 109 -0.76 -7.30 17.18
CA ASN A 109 -0.71 -8.66 17.67
C ASN A 109 -0.45 -8.73 19.19
N GLU A 110 -0.64 -9.90 19.79
CA GLU A 110 -0.60 -10.04 21.26
C GLU A 110 0.77 -9.70 21.89
N ASP A 111 1.86 -9.96 21.18
CA ASP A 111 3.22 -9.69 21.65
C ASP A 111 3.69 -8.23 21.40
N GLY A 112 2.90 -7.43 20.68
CA GLY A 112 3.23 -6.04 20.39
C GLY A 112 4.42 -5.86 19.45
N THR A 113 4.69 -6.82 18.56
CA THR A 113 5.81 -6.78 17.61
C THR A 113 5.38 -6.63 16.15
N HIS A 114 4.12 -6.95 15.82
CA HIS A 114 3.55 -6.85 14.49
C HIS A 114 2.20 -6.12 14.52
N ALA A 115 1.92 -5.32 13.50
CA ALA A 115 0.65 -4.62 13.38
C ALA A 115 0.16 -4.55 11.93
N TRP A 116 -1.14 -4.34 11.78
CA TRP A 116 -1.82 -4.12 10.51
C TRP A 116 -2.48 -2.75 10.51
N GLY A 117 -2.58 -2.14 9.33
CA GLY A 117 -3.21 -0.84 9.18
C GLY A 117 -3.94 -0.69 7.86
N ARG A 118 -5.24 -0.38 7.95
CA ARG A 118 -6.09 -0.03 6.81
C ARG A 118 -6.43 1.44 6.85
N LEU A 119 -6.10 2.21 5.80
CA LEU A 119 -6.33 3.66 5.76
C LEU A 119 -6.78 4.10 4.37
N ARG A 120 -7.66 5.09 4.27
CA ARG A 120 -8.02 5.73 3.00
C ARG A 120 -7.08 6.89 2.72
N ALA A 121 -6.58 6.97 1.49
CA ALA A 121 -5.86 8.14 1.00
C ALA A 121 -6.78 8.95 0.08
N LEU A 122 -6.80 10.27 0.29
CA LEU A 122 -7.28 11.22 -0.69
C LEU A 122 -6.11 12.16 -0.99
N MET A 123 -5.61 12.15 -2.22
CA MET A 123 -4.54 13.01 -2.67
C MET A 123 -5.07 14.14 -3.55
N SER A 124 -4.51 15.34 -3.35
CA SER A 124 -4.54 16.43 -4.31
C SER A 124 -3.12 16.75 -4.75
N ALA A 125 -2.90 16.84 -6.05
CA ALA A 125 -1.59 17.18 -6.58
C ALA A 125 -1.69 18.06 -7.82
N GLY A 126 -0.68 18.91 -8.02
CA GLY A 126 -0.70 19.82 -9.14
C GLY A 126 0.35 20.91 -9.09
N THR A 127 0.32 21.77 -10.10
CA THR A 127 1.18 22.94 -10.22
C THR A 127 0.36 24.22 -10.15
N HIS A 128 0.94 25.23 -9.54
CA HIS A 128 0.43 26.60 -9.54
C HIS A 128 0.84 27.32 -10.84
N ASP A 129 0.02 28.28 -11.29
CA ASP A 129 0.27 29.03 -12.52
C ASP A 129 1.62 29.77 -12.55
N SER A 130 2.14 30.14 -11.38
CA SER A 130 3.44 30.83 -11.25
C SER A 130 4.63 30.01 -11.74
N ILE A 131 4.50 28.69 -11.89
CA ILE A 131 5.57 27.80 -12.35
C ILE A 131 5.24 27.10 -13.67
N ARG A 132 4.14 27.48 -14.35
CA ARG A 132 3.68 26.84 -15.58
C ARG A 132 4.77 26.76 -16.65
N GLU A 133 5.55 27.83 -16.83
CA GLU A 133 6.56 27.92 -17.88
C GLU A 133 7.91 27.28 -17.48
N THR A 134 8.11 27.01 -16.19
CA THR A 134 9.40 26.52 -15.65
C THR A 134 9.34 25.07 -15.17
N HIS A 135 8.15 24.54 -14.92
CA HIS A 135 7.96 23.16 -14.46
C HIS A 135 7.71 22.25 -15.67
N PRO A 136 8.38 21.08 -15.79
CA PRO A 136 8.26 20.22 -16.98
C PRO A 136 6.84 19.71 -17.24
N ARG A 137 6.01 19.63 -16.19
CA ARG A 137 4.58 19.24 -16.31
C ARG A 137 3.63 20.38 -16.72
N GLY A 138 4.12 21.61 -16.86
CA GLY A 138 3.27 22.76 -17.15
C GLY A 138 2.21 23.01 -16.07
N HIS A 139 1.00 23.40 -16.49
CA HIS A 139 -0.18 23.46 -15.63
C HIS A 139 -0.85 22.08 -15.59
N ALA A 140 -0.94 21.47 -14.40
CA ALA A 140 -1.61 20.18 -14.19
C ALA A 140 -2.22 20.14 -12.79
N GLN A 141 -3.46 19.64 -12.66
CA GLN A 141 -4.14 19.46 -11.38
C GLN A 141 -4.96 18.17 -11.41
N TRP A 142 -4.78 17.32 -10.40
CA TRP A 142 -5.51 16.06 -10.30
C TRP A 142 -5.77 15.66 -8.86
N TRP A 143 -6.79 14.83 -8.71
CA TRP A 143 -7.12 14.11 -7.50
C TRP A 143 -6.77 12.64 -7.69
N GLU A 144 -6.45 12.00 -6.60
CA GLU A 144 -6.35 10.55 -6.52
C GLU A 144 -7.00 10.07 -5.22
N GLY A 145 -7.67 8.94 -5.26
CA GLY A 145 -8.08 8.23 -4.06
C GLY A 145 -7.56 6.82 -4.09
N GLY A 146 -7.19 6.31 -2.92
CA GLY A 146 -6.67 4.96 -2.79
C GLY A 146 -6.85 4.42 -1.38
N LEU A 147 -6.34 3.21 -1.19
CA LEU A 147 -6.41 2.51 0.09
C LEU A 147 -5.06 1.89 0.42
N TYR A 148 -4.65 2.05 1.67
CA TYR A 148 -3.56 1.30 2.29
C TYR A 148 -4.11 0.07 3.00
N GLU A 149 -3.39 -1.04 2.86
CA GLU A 149 -3.59 -2.27 3.64
C GLU A 149 -2.21 -2.85 3.99
N ASN A 150 -1.64 -2.27 5.04
CA ASN A 150 -0.22 -2.33 5.37
C ASN A 150 0.06 -3.24 6.57
N GLU A 151 1.29 -3.74 6.62
CA GLU A 151 1.87 -4.36 7.81
C GLU A 151 3.03 -3.51 8.35
N TYR A 152 3.23 -3.58 9.66
CA TYR A 152 4.25 -2.87 10.41
C TYR A 152 4.93 -3.83 11.37
N ILE A 153 6.22 -3.59 11.65
CA ILE A 153 6.96 -4.34 12.66
C ILE A 153 7.68 -3.40 13.62
N LYS A 154 7.88 -3.85 14.86
CA LYS A 154 8.61 -3.10 15.88
C LYS A 154 10.09 -3.50 15.88
N GLU A 155 10.97 -2.60 15.47
CA GLU A 155 12.43 -2.79 15.45
C GLU A 155 13.10 -1.77 16.37
N GLY A 156 13.96 -2.22 17.29
CA GLY A 156 14.68 -1.31 18.20
C GLY A 156 13.77 -0.41 19.05
N GLY A 157 12.55 -0.87 19.35
CA GLY A 157 11.55 -0.11 20.10
C GLY A 157 10.72 0.88 19.26
N ALA A 158 10.93 0.96 17.95
CA ALA A 158 10.18 1.84 17.04
C ALA A 158 9.34 1.02 16.05
N TRP A 159 8.10 1.44 15.81
CA TRP A 159 7.25 0.89 14.75
C TRP A 159 7.70 1.40 13.38
N LYS A 160 7.96 0.48 12.45
CA LYS A 160 8.41 0.75 11.09
C LYS A 160 7.47 0.15 10.04
N LEU A 161 7.45 0.76 8.85
CA LEU A 161 6.68 0.26 7.69
C LEU A 161 7.32 -1.04 7.17
N PHE A 162 6.56 -2.11 7.02
CA PHE A 162 7.09 -3.43 6.66
C PHE A 162 6.62 -3.90 5.27
N LYS A 163 5.38 -4.37 5.16
CA LYS A 163 4.76 -4.70 3.88
C LYS A 163 3.77 -3.61 3.54
N TYR A 164 4.23 -2.66 2.76
CA TYR A 164 3.49 -1.46 2.42
C TYR A 164 2.78 -1.66 1.10
N ARG A 165 1.45 -1.65 1.10
CA ARG A 165 0.61 -1.89 -0.07
C ARG A 165 -0.32 -0.73 -0.26
N TYR A 166 -0.09 0.04 -1.32
CA TYR A 166 -0.98 1.10 -1.72
C TYR A 166 -1.76 0.68 -2.97
N PHE A 167 -3.08 0.65 -2.84
CA PHE A 167 -4.01 0.38 -3.92
C PHE A 167 -4.56 1.71 -4.44
N PRO A 168 -3.96 2.31 -5.47
CA PRO A 168 -4.56 3.48 -6.12
C PRO A 168 -5.90 3.04 -6.72
N PHE A 169 -6.99 3.66 -6.26
CA PHE A 169 -8.33 3.25 -6.64
C PHE A 169 -8.84 4.09 -7.82
N TRP A 170 -8.75 5.40 -7.73
CA TRP A 170 -9.22 6.30 -8.79
C TRP A 170 -8.33 7.52 -8.91
N HIS A 171 -8.30 8.08 -10.11
CA HIS A 171 -7.72 9.38 -10.41
C HIS A 171 -8.79 10.24 -11.06
N GLY A 172 -8.61 11.56 -11.03
CA GLY A 172 -9.45 12.48 -11.79
C GLY A 172 -8.70 13.78 -12.06
N GLU A 173 -8.68 14.21 -13.32
CA GLU A 173 -8.29 15.59 -13.63
C GLU A 173 -9.25 16.54 -12.91
N PHE A 174 -8.72 17.57 -12.25
CA PHE A 174 -9.53 18.50 -11.46
C PHE A 174 -10.68 19.11 -12.29
N GLU A 175 -10.39 19.48 -13.54
CA GLU A 175 -11.33 20.15 -14.44
C GLU A 175 -12.44 19.24 -14.97
N LYS A 176 -12.14 17.94 -15.17
CA LYS A 176 -13.06 16.99 -15.81
C LYS A 176 -13.77 16.08 -14.82
N GLY A 177 -13.17 15.83 -13.66
CA GLY A 177 -13.65 14.85 -12.69
C GLY A 177 -13.31 13.40 -13.06
N TRP A 178 -13.44 12.49 -12.09
CA TRP A 178 -13.01 11.08 -12.19
C TRP A 178 -13.83 10.23 -13.18
N SER A 179 -15.05 10.62 -13.51
CA SER A 179 -15.88 9.89 -14.49
C SER A 179 -15.28 9.88 -15.90
N HIS A 180 -14.40 10.84 -16.19
CA HIS A 180 -13.74 11.01 -17.49
C HIS A 180 -12.30 10.50 -17.50
N THR A 181 -11.85 9.86 -16.42
CA THR A 181 -10.50 9.30 -16.33
C THR A 181 -10.32 8.19 -17.36
N LYS A 182 -9.29 8.36 -18.21
CA LYS A 182 -8.94 7.36 -19.22
C LYS A 182 -8.53 6.06 -18.54
N GLN A 183 -8.83 4.93 -19.17
CA GLN A 183 -8.27 3.64 -18.75
C GLN A 183 -6.74 3.74 -18.74
N ASN A 184 -6.11 3.12 -17.73
CA ASN A 184 -4.66 3.16 -17.55
C ASN A 184 -4.10 4.59 -17.48
N TYR A 185 -4.81 5.49 -16.77
CA TYR A 185 -4.44 6.90 -16.62
C TYR A 185 -2.98 7.10 -16.21
N ILE A 186 -2.51 6.28 -15.27
CA ILE A 186 -1.08 6.11 -15.00
C ILE A 186 -0.63 4.78 -15.62
N PRO A 187 0.30 4.79 -16.59
CA PRO A 187 0.76 3.57 -17.23
C PRO A 187 1.40 2.59 -16.24
N TRP A 188 0.98 1.32 -16.31
CA TRP A 188 1.65 0.24 -15.59
C TRP A 188 3.13 0.12 -15.99
N PRO A 189 4.05 -0.10 -15.04
CA PRO A 189 5.43 -0.47 -15.35
C PRO A 189 5.49 -1.75 -16.19
N LYS A 190 6.46 -1.80 -17.10
CA LYS A 190 6.63 -2.91 -18.05
C LYS A 190 7.98 -3.62 -17.93
N VAL A 191 8.93 -2.99 -17.26
CA VAL A 191 10.33 -3.42 -17.19
C VAL A 191 10.76 -3.40 -15.73
N THR A 192 11.47 -4.44 -15.30
CA THR A 192 11.99 -4.56 -13.94
C THR A 192 13.44 -4.08 -13.86
N TYR A 193 13.92 -3.91 -12.63
CA TYR A 193 15.34 -3.82 -12.34
C TYR A 193 16.03 -5.15 -12.75
N PRO A 194 17.27 -5.12 -13.31
CA PRO A 194 18.13 -3.96 -13.53
C PRO A 194 17.98 -3.26 -14.89
N GLU A 195 17.09 -3.72 -15.78
CA GLU A 195 16.93 -3.11 -17.11
C GLU A 195 16.40 -1.68 -17.02
N ASP A 196 15.41 -1.43 -16.15
CA ASP A 196 15.10 -0.08 -15.64
C ASP A 196 15.90 0.14 -14.34
N PRO A 197 16.87 1.07 -14.29
CA PRO A 197 17.65 1.38 -13.08
C PRO A 197 16.78 1.83 -11.89
N TYR A 198 15.56 2.32 -12.15
CA TYR A 198 14.58 2.73 -11.14
C TYR A 198 13.33 1.83 -11.17
N GLY A 199 13.46 0.67 -11.81
CA GLY A 199 12.40 -0.31 -11.96
C GLY A 199 12.09 -1.06 -10.65
N PRO A 200 10.90 -1.66 -10.58
CA PRO A 200 10.55 -2.58 -9.50
C PRO A 200 11.34 -3.87 -9.61
N ASP A 201 11.36 -4.65 -8.54
CA ASP A 201 11.90 -6.02 -8.54
C ASP A 201 10.92 -6.98 -9.23
N GLU A 202 9.62 -6.69 -9.15
CA GLU A 202 8.56 -7.53 -9.73
C GLU A 202 7.42 -6.70 -10.31
N LEU A 203 6.85 -7.20 -11.41
CA LEU A 203 5.57 -6.76 -11.93
C LEU A 203 4.47 -7.68 -11.39
N LEU A 204 3.37 -7.10 -10.93
CA LEU A 204 2.25 -7.84 -10.36
C LEU A 204 1.15 -8.03 -11.39
N GLU A 205 0.57 -9.23 -11.40
CA GLU A 205 -0.62 -9.54 -12.21
C GLU A 205 -1.87 -8.83 -11.68
N GLN A 206 -2.01 -8.75 -10.35
CA GLN A 206 -3.12 -8.01 -9.74
C GLN A 206 -2.95 -6.50 -9.94
N LYS A 207 -3.75 -5.96 -10.85
CA LYS A 207 -3.79 -4.53 -11.18
C LYS A 207 -5.18 -3.99 -10.89
N MET A 208 -5.23 -2.84 -10.24
CA MET A 208 -6.47 -2.17 -9.89
C MET A 208 -6.33 -0.68 -10.18
N LEU A 209 -7.20 -0.15 -11.04
CA LEU A 209 -7.42 1.27 -11.29
C LEU A 209 -8.88 1.45 -11.74
N TRP A 210 -9.46 2.59 -11.44
CA TRP A 210 -10.78 3.00 -11.93
C TRP A 210 -10.93 2.72 -13.44
N PRO A 211 -12.00 2.04 -13.89
CA PRO A 211 -13.27 1.78 -13.18
C PRO A 211 -13.36 0.47 -12.37
N ASP A 212 -12.25 -0.24 -12.11
CA ASP A 212 -12.28 -1.44 -11.26
C ASP A 212 -12.60 -1.08 -9.81
N THR A 213 -13.63 -1.71 -9.24
CA THR A 213 -14.11 -1.50 -7.86
C THR A 213 -14.01 -2.74 -6.96
N ARG A 214 -13.11 -3.69 -7.27
CA ARG A 214 -12.86 -4.84 -6.40
C ARG A 214 -12.49 -4.39 -4.98
N VAL A 215 -12.82 -5.22 -4.01
CA VAL A 215 -12.59 -4.91 -2.60
C VAL A 215 -11.16 -5.31 -2.23
N VAL A 216 -10.38 -4.36 -1.72
CA VAL A 216 -9.10 -4.69 -1.07
C VAL A 216 -9.42 -5.52 0.19
N PRO A 217 -8.87 -6.74 0.32
CA PRO A 217 -9.19 -7.64 1.42
C PRO A 217 -8.94 -7.01 2.78
N PHE A 218 -9.64 -7.50 3.80
CA PHE A 218 -9.53 -6.98 5.17
C PHE A 218 -8.56 -7.85 5.97
N HIS A 219 -7.63 -7.24 6.72
CA HIS A 219 -6.80 -7.98 7.68
C HIS A 219 -7.60 -8.49 8.88
N TYR A 220 -8.81 -7.96 9.10
CA TYR A 220 -9.70 -8.31 10.21
C TYR A 220 -10.96 -9.05 9.74
N PRO A 221 -11.57 -9.89 10.60
CA PRO A 221 -12.87 -10.46 10.35
C PRO A 221 -14.01 -9.49 10.68
N HIS A 222 -15.23 -9.83 10.28
CA HIS A 222 -16.43 -9.08 10.66
C HIS A 222 -16.59 -9.05 12.21
N PRO A 223 -16.72 -7.88 12.84
CA PRO A 223 -16.59 -7.72 14.30
C PRO A 223 -17.67 -8.44 15.13
N VAL A 224 -18.83 -8.71 14.54
CA VAL A 224 -19.94 -9.43 15.23
C VAL A 224 -19.94 -10.94 14.98
N THR A 225 -19.53 -11.40 13.79
CA THR A 225 -19.66 -12.81 13.39
C THR A 225 -18.34 -13.57 13.44
N GLY A 226 -17.21 -12.85 13.50
CA GLY A 226 -15.87 -13.42 13.42
C GLY A 226 -15.51 -14.01 12.06
N LYS A 227 -16.36 -13.84 11.03
CA LYS A 227 -16.11 -14.40 9.69
C LYS A 227 -15.43 -13.39 8.78
N HIS A 228 -14.52 -13.85 7.92
CA HIS A 228 -14.08 -13.07 6.77
C HIS A 228 -15.18 -13.02 5.70
N VAL A 229 -15.14 -11.96 4.90
CA VAL A 229 -16.00 -11.82 3.71
C VAL A 229 -15.64 -12.92 2.70
N ALA A 230 -16.65 -13.49 2.04
CA ALA A 230 -16.42 -14.54 1.05
C ALA A 230 -15.63 -13.98 -0.15
N GLU A 231 -14.80 -14.81 -0.78
CA GLU A 231 -13.94 -14.37 -1.88
C GLU A 231 -14.73 -13.77 -3.06
N ASP A 232 -15.87 -14.37 -3.41
CA ASP A 232 -16.74 -13.85 -4.48
C ASP A 232 -17.34 -12.48 -4.15
N ASP A 233 -17.59 -12.18 -2.87
CA ASP A 233 -18.10 -10.87 -2.43
C ASP A 233 -17.04 -9.76 -2.49
N LEU A 234 -15.77 -10.11 -2.69
CA LEU A 234 -14.67 -9.15 -2.87
C LEU A 234 -14.45 -8.78 -4.35
N ARG A 235 -15.17 -9.41 -5.28
CA ARG A 235 -15.06 -9.20 -6.72
C ARG A 235 -15.99 -8.08 -7.22
N ALA A 236 -15.82 -7.65 -8.47
CA ALA A 236 -16.59 -6.53 -9.05
C ALA A 236 -17.15 -6.87 -10.44
N PRO A 237 -18.21 -7.68 -10.53
CA PRO A 237 -18.90 -7.93 -11.80
C PRO A 237 -19.63 -6.70 -12.32
N HIS A 238 -19.78 -6.62 -13.63
CA HIS A 238 -20.66 -5.63 -14.24
C HIS A 238 -22.08 -5.75 -13.68
N TYR A 239 -22.80 -4.62 -13.61
CA TYR A 239 -24.16 -4.57 -13.06
C TYR A 239 -25.08 -5.63 -13.68
N GLY A 240 -25.62 -6.50 -12.84
CA GLY A 240 -26.51 -7.61 -13.24
C GLY A 240 -25.81 -8.82 -13.87
N LYS A 241 -24.47 -8.90 -13.84
CA LYS A 241 -23.70 -10.07 -14.30
C LYS A 241 -23.29 -10.97 -13.13
N ASP A 242 -23.07 -12.23 -13.47
CA ASP A 242 -22.58 -13.23 -12.52
C ASP A 242 -21.15 -12.93 -12.07
N VAL A 243 -20.82 -13.27 -10.82
CA VAL A 243 -19.50 -13.01 -10.24
C VAL A 243 -18.36 -13.69 -11.00
N SER A 244 -18.60 -14.85 -11.60
CA SER A 244 -17.61 -15.55 -12.42
C SER A 244 -17.12 -14.75 -13.63
N THR A 245 -17.83 -13.69 -14.03
CA THR A 245 -17.50 -12.86 -15.19
C THR A 245 -16.51 -11.73 -14.91
N SER A 246 -16.18 -11.45 -13.64
CA SER A 246 -15.18 -10.44 -13.28
C SER A 246 -13.80 -11.04 -13.04
N ASP A 247 -12.81 -10.19 -12.84
CA ASP A 247 -11.52 -10.62 -12.32
C ASP A 247 -11.63 -11.29 -10.93
N PRO A 248 -10.66 -12.14 -10.56
CA PRO A 248 -10.58 -12.73 -9.22
C PRO A 248 -10.42 -11.65 -8.13
N PRO A 249 -10.68 -11.99 -6.86
CA PRO A 249 -10.45 -11.07 -5.75
C PRO A 249 -8.97 -10.67 -5.66
N LEU A 250 -8.72 -9.49 -5.12
CA LEU A 250 -7.37 -9.03 -4.81
C LEU A 250 -6.77 -9.88 -3.67
N SER A 251 -5.44 -9.90 -3.57
CA SER A 251 -4.74 -10.70 -2.58
C SER A 251 -3.72 -9.88 -1.78
N LEU A 252 -3.70 -10.10 -0.46
CA LEU A 252 -2.66 -9.57 0.44
C LEU A 252 -1.51 -10.55 0.65
N ALA A 253 -1.55 -11.72 0.00
CA ALA A 253 -0.54 -12.76 0.19
C ALA A 253 0.86 -12.19 -0.11
N PRO A 254 1.85 -12.44 0.79
CA PRO A 254 3.21 -12.03 0.53
C PRO A 254 3.77 -12.78 -0.68
N PRO A 255 4.90 -12.35 -1.25
CA PRO A 255 5.54 -13.09 -2.33
C PRO A 255 5.81 -14.57 -2.00
N LYS A 256 5.80 -15.45 -3.02
CA LYS A 256 5.90 -16.91 -2.85
C LYS A 256 7.11 -17.35 -2.02
N ASP A 257 8.28 -16.76 -2.26
CA ASP A 257 9.50 -17.07 -1.52
C ASP A 257 9.38 -16.72 -0.02
N GLN A 258 8.63 -15.67 0.33
CA GLN A 258 8.36 -15.32 1.73
C GLN A 258 7.35 -16.28 2.38
N GLN A 259 6.37 -16.76 1.62
CA GLN A 259 5.42 -17.78 2.07
C GLN A 259 6.13 -19.10 2.37
N GLU A 260 7.00 -19.54 1.46
CA GLU A 260 7.78 -20.78 1.59
C GLU A 260 8.73 -20.72 2.80
N ARG A 261 9.42 -19.59 3.02
CA ARG A 261 10.26 -19.39 4.22
C ARG A 261 9.45 -19.40 5.52
N SER A 262 8.30 -18.74 5.53
CA SER A 262 7.42 -18.74 6.72
C SER A 262 6.93 -20.15 7.08
N GLN A 263 6.73 -21.00 6.07
CA GLN A 263 6.35 -22.40 6.26
C GLN A 263 7.53 -23.28 6.70
N SER A 264 8.77 -22.98 6.29
CA SER A 264 9.96 -23.71 6.73
C SER A 264 10.39 -23.34 8.15
N ASP A 265 10.19 -22.09 8.56
CA ASP A 265 10.70 -21.55 9.82
C ASP A 265 9.70 -21.73 11.00
N GLY A 266 8.45 -22.13 10.72
CA GLY A 266 7.34 -22.01 11.68
C GLY A 266 6.31 -23.13 11.65
N GLY A 267 6.70 -24.35 12.05
CA GLY A 267 5.79 -25.32 12.68
C GLY A 267 5.37 -24.86 14.08
N ALA A 268 4.70 -23.71 14.18
CA ALA A 268 4.04 -23.22 15.39
C ALA A 268 2.99 -22.15 15.01
N ALA A 269 1.75 -22.62 14.91
CA ALA A 269 0.48 -21.89 14.85
C ALA A 269 0.52 -20.36 14.64
N THR A 270 0.22 -19.95 13.41
CA THR A 270 -0.74 -18.86 13.18
C THR A 270 -1.61 -19.33 12.03
N SER A 271 -2.91 -19.46 12.25
CA SER A 271 -3.87 -19.95 11.28
C SER A 271 -4.05 -18.94 10.15
N THR A 272 -3.12 -18.92 9.21
CA THR A 272 -3.37 -18.45 7.85
C THR A 272 -4.16 -19.54 7.14
N SER A 273 -5.43 -19.25 6.88
CA SER A 273 -6.30 -20.02 6.01
C SER A 273 -5.73 -20.02 4.59
N THR A 274 -4.87 -20.99 4.29
CA THR A 274 -4.42 -21.29 2.93
C THR A 274 -5.60 -21.78 2.10
N LEU A 275 -6.12 -20.96 1.18
CA LEU A 275 -7.00 -21.43 0.12
C LEU A 275 -6.13 -21.94 -1.04
N GLN A 276 -6.22 -23.25 -1.27
CA GLN A 276 -5.50 -23.97 -2.31
C GLN A 276 -6.39 -24.24 -3.54
N ASN A 277 -5.78 -23.99 -4.70
CA ASN A 277 -5.86 -24.72 -5.98
C ASN A 277 -6.99 -24.43 -6.99
N GLY A 278 -6.59 -24.34 -8.28
CA GLY A 278 -7.29 -25.06 -9.35
C GLY A 278 -7.44 -24.41 -10.74
N THR A 279 -6.41 -24.54 -11.59
CA THR A 279 -6.44 -24.84 -13.05
C THR A 279 -7.05 -23.89 -14.11
N ASN A 280 -6.16 -23.54 -15.06
CA ASN A 280 -6.24 -23.55 -16.54
C ASN A 280 -7.40 -22.88 -17.29
N GLY A 281 -7.04 -21.93 -18.16
CA GLY A 281 -7.84 -21.49 -19.31
C GLY A 281 -7.06 -20.56 -20.23
N ASP A 282 -6.71 -21.05 -21.43
CA ASP A 282 -6.16 -20.32 -22.58
C ASP A 282 -6.89 -19.00 -22.87
N THR A 283 -6.14 -17.93 -23.15
CA THR A 283 -6.67 -16.81 -23.97
C THR A 283 -5.64 -16.31 -24.98
N LYS A 284 -6.11 -16.27 -26.23
CA LYS A 284 -5.43 -15.89 -27.47
C LYS A 284 -5.05 -14.42 -27.52
N GLU A 285 -3.92 -14.18 -28.18
CA GLU A 285 -3.43 -12.89 -28.66
C GLU A 285 -4.49 -12.09 -29.44
N LEU A 286 -4.57 -10.79 -29.15
CA LEU A 286 -4.94 -9.75 -30.12
C LEU A 286 -3.94 -8.59 -29.98
N ARG A 287 -3.04 -8.50 -30.96
CA ARG A 287 -2.15 -7.36 -31.19
C ARG A 287 -2.95 -6.22 -31.81
N GLN A 288 -2.83 -5.02 -31.25
CA GLN A 288 -3.04 -3.78 -32.00
C GLN A 288 -1.91 -2.81 -31.64
N GLU A 289 -1.27 -2.32 -32.71
CA GLU A 289 -0.25 -1.29 -32.70
C GLU A 289 -0.81 0.03 -32.15
N VAL A 290 -0.07 0.67 -31.24
CA VAL A 290 -0.32 2.06 -30.84
C VAL A 290 1.02 2.79 -30.79
N GLU A 291 1.08 3.84 -31.60
CA GLU A 291 2.19 4.76 -31.78
C GLU A 291 2.59 5.47 -30.47
N HIS A 292 3.87 5.84 -30.41
CA HIS A 292 4.55 6.43 -29.27
C HIS A 292 3.91 7.73 -28.77
N ILE A 293 3.59 7.78 -27.48
CA ILE A 293 3.45 9.03 -26.72
C ILE A 293 4.35 8.90 -25.50
N GLU A 294 5.49 9.59 -25.54
CA GLU A 294 6.33 9.85 -24.37
C GLU A 294 5.55 10.75 -23.42
N ILE A 295 5.09 10.19 -22.29
CA ILE A 295 4.72 10.97 -21.12
C ILE A 295 5.87 10.82 -20.14
N ALA A 296 6.60 11.92 -19.98
CA ALA A 296 7.71 12.05 -19.06
C ALA A 296 7.30 11.58 -17.66
N ALA A 297 7.89 10.46 -17.25
CA ALA A 297 7.97 10.00 -15.88
C ALA A 297 8.97 10.85 -15.10
#